data_AF-A0A2N7R9R3-F1
#
_entry.id   AF-A0A2N7R9R3-F1
#
_cell.length_a   1.000
_cell.length_b   1.000
_cell.length_c   1.000
_cell.angle_alpha   90.00
_cell.angle_beta   90.00
_cell.angle_gamma   90.00
#
_symmetry.space_group_name_H-M   'P 1'
#
loop_
_entity.id
_entity.type
_entity.pdbx_description
1 polymer ?
#
loop_
_entity_poly.entity_id
_entity_poly.type
_entity_poly.pdbx_seq_one_letter_code
_entity_poly.pdbx_strand_id
1 'polypeptide(L)'
;MNKNPPELTVPPLLICLFCAPIFFINLLLPALPQSSLDFAINDFLDNQLFSLSGFWSSLFPFSSKATANYVAAIGPIFALTLFYKVHKTMKIDPAQYKNKILTRFITGIFFTAFMIMFFTLVFYLTDTDLGKGTGKYGNLFGQNILFYSIFSSGMLIIFFVIPFMIHRVFFYFPFLLIKNWKEKRERSHPH
;
A
#
# COMPACT_ATOMS: atom_id res chain seq x y z
N MET A 1 -18.61 10.57 -30.90
CA MET A 1 -18.73 10.15 -29.48
C MET A 1 -17.40 9.52 -29.08
N ASN A 2 -16.62 10.19 -28.24
CA ASN A 2 -15.23 9.82 -27.94
C ASN A 2 -15.19 8.45 -27.24
N LYS A 3 -14.52 7.46 -27.85
CA LYS A 3 -14.53 6.03 -27.47
C LYS A 3 -13.50 5.67 -26.39
N ASN A 4 -12.80 6.64 -25.82
CA ASN A 4 -11.79 6.35 -24.82
C ASN A 4 -12.44 6.34 -23.43
N PRO A 5 -12.34 5.22 -22.67
CA PRO A 5 -12.69 5.25 -21.26
C PRO A 5 -11.83 6.35 -20.59
N PRO A 6 -12.39 7.19 -19.72
CA PRO A 6 -11.60 8.20 -19.04
C PRO A 6 -10.47 7.51 -18.28
N GLU A 7 -9.26 8.00 -18.51
CA GLU A 7 -8.06 7.49 -17.87
C GLU A 7 -8.19 7.66 -16.36
N LEU A 8 -7.78 6.62 -15.64
CA LEU A 8 -7.74 6.61 -14.19
C LEU A 8 -6.71 7.64 -13.74
N THR A 9 -7.18 8.81 -13.33
CA THR A 9 -6.32 9.94 -12.95
C THR A 9 -5.86 9.77 -11.51
N VAL A 10 -4.69 9.16 -11.36
CA VAL A 10 -3.99 9.11 -10.07
C VAL A 10 -3.45 10.52 -9.78
N PRO A 11 -3.69 11.12 -8.60
CA PRO A 11 -3.23 12.47 -8.28
C PRO A 11 -1.74 12.47 -7.89
N PRO A 12 -0.79 12.81 -8.79
CA PRO A 12 0.64 12.65 -8.53
C PRO A 12 1.13 13.57 -7.41
N LEU A 13 0.59 14.79 -7.33
CA LEU A 13 0.93 15.74 -6.27
C LEU A 13 0.62 15.18 -4.88
N LEU A 14 -0.50 14.47 -4.73
CA LEU A 14 -0.88 13.85 -3.47
C LEU A 14 0.11 12.75 -3.09
N ILE A 15 0.50 11.90 -4.05
CA ILE A 15 1.52 10.87 -3.83
C ILE A 15 2.84 11.51 -3.39
N CYS A 16 3.29 12.55 -4.09
CA CYS A 16 4.52 13.27 -3.73
C CYS A 16 4.44 13.86 -2.32
N LEU A 17 3.31 14.44 -1.91
CA LEU A 17 3.12 15.00 -0.58
C LEU A 17 3.23 13.94 0.53
N PHE A 18 2.70 12.73 0.30
CA PHE A 18 2.79 11.65 1.28
C PHE A 18 4.15 10.95 1.29
N CYS A 19 4.86 10.91 0.15
CA CYS A 19 6.21 10.34 0.09
C CYS A 19 7.29 11.33 0.56
N ALA A 20 7.09 12.64 0.44
CA ALA A 20 8.11 13.64 0.78
C ALA A 20 8.62 13.52 2.24
N PRO A 21 7.78 13.29 3.27
CA PRO A 21 8.26 13.07 4.64
C PRO A 21 9.26 11.92 4.77
N ILE A 22 9.16 10.86 3.96
CA ILE A 22 10.12 9.75 3.97
C ILE A 22 11.52 10.26 3.60
N PHE A 23 11.62 11.12 2.59
CA PHE A 23 12.90 11.71 2.20
C PHE A 23 13.41 12.69 3.25
N PHE A 24 12.54 13.50 3.85
CA PHE A 24 12.96 14.41 4.92
C PHE A 24 13.47 13.66 6.15
N ILE A 25 12.76 12.62 6.61
CA ILE A 25 13.19 11.78 7.73
C ILE A 25 14.58 11.19 7.44
N ASN A 26 14.75 10.59 6.27
CA ASN A 26 15.99 9.90 5.92
C ASN A 26 17.17 10.85 5.62
N LEU A 27 16.94 12.05 5.09
CA LEU A 27 18.01 13.00 4.79
C LEU A 27 18.40 13.90 5.98
N LEU A 28 17.47 14.13 6.92
CA LEU A 28 17.70 15.04 8.05
C LEU A 28 18.06 14.30 9.34
N LEU A 29 17.50 13.12 9.59
CA LEU A 29 17.85 12.36 10.79
C LEU A 29 19.18 11.63 10.62
N PRO A 30 20.05 11.64 11.64
CA PRO A 30 21.29 10.88 11.61
C PRO A 30 21.03 9.37 11.65
N ALA A 31 22.04 8.58 11.28
CA ALA A 31 21.98 7.11 11.34
C ALA A 31 21.72 6.59 12.76
N LEU A 32 22.29 7.26 13.77
CA LEU A 32 22.12 7.02 15.19
C LEU A 32 21.73 8.33 15.88
N PRO A 33 20.95 8.32 16.98
CA PRO A 33 20.59 9.53 17.70
C PRO A 33 21.84 10.29 18.20
N GLN A 34 21.90 11.61 17.99
CA GLN A 34 23.06 12.43 18.37
C GLN A 34 22.70 13.59 19.30
N SER A 35 21.45 14.07 19.25
CA SER A 35 20.95 15.17 20.09
C SER A 35 19.92 14.67 21.12
N SER A 36 19.66 15.45 22.16
CA SER A 36 18.62 15.16 23.15
C SER A 36 17.24 14.98 22.52
N LEU A 37 16.95 15.75 21.46
CA LEU A 37 15.73 15.63 20.68
C LEU A 37 15.69 14.29 19.91
N ASP A 38 16.80 13.86 19.31
CA ASP A 38 16.85 12.57 18.61
C ASP A 38 16.61 11.39 19.56
N PHE A 39 17.20 11.43 20.75
CA PHE A 39 16.97 10.42 21.79
C PHE A 39 15.49 10.40 22.22
N ALA A 40 14.90 11.57 22.46
CA ALA A 40 13.47 11.67 22.80
C ALA A 40 12.57 11.11 21.68
N ILE A 41 12.89 11.38 20.42
CA ILE A 41 12.17 10.80 19.28
C ILE A 41 12.35 9.28 19.25
N ASN A 42 13.59 8.77 19.40
CA ASN A 42 13.83 7.33 19.39
C ASN A 42 13.07 6.63 20.52
N ASP A 43 13.08 7.19 21.73
CA ASP A 43 12.33 6.66 22.87
C ASP A 43 10.82 6.69 22.63
N PHE A 44 10.30 7.74 21.97
CA PHE A 44 8.90 7.79 21.56
C PHE A 44 8.56 6.69 20.56
N LEU A 45 9.42 6.47 19.55
CA LEU A 45 9.24 5.38 18.57
C LEU A 45 9.20 4.01 19.26
N ASP A 46 10.10 3.79 20.22
CA ASP A 46 10.25 2.51 20.92
C ASP A 46 9.12 2.23 21.91
N ASN A 47 8.61 3.26 22.60
CA ASN A 47 7.64 3.06 23.69
C ASN A 47 6.19 3.39 23.33
N GLN A 48 5.95 4.25 22.34
CA GLN A 48 4.61 4.78 22.04
C GLN A 48 4.11 4.43 20.63
N LEU A 49 4.98 3.92 19.77
CA LEU A 49 4.65 3.49 18.42
C LEU A 49 4.99 2.01 18.22
N PHE A 50 5.33 1.60 17.00
CA PHE A 50 5.54 0.21 16.63
C PHE A 50 6.97 -0.28 16.91
N SER A 51 7.78 0.52 17.62
CA SER A 51 9.19 0.25 17.88
C SER A 51 9.93 -0.14 16.58
N LEU A 52 10.55 -1.31 16.56
CA LEU A 52 11.20 -1.89 15.41
C LEU A 52 10.22 -2.82 14.67
N SER A 53 9.41 -2.25 13.77
CA SER A 53 8.53 -3.02 12.90
C SER A 53 8.72 -2.62 11.44
N GLY A 54 8.31 -3.49 10.50
CA GLY A 54 8.42 -3.19 9.09
C GLY A 54 9.84 -3.33 8.54
N PHE A 55 10.07 -2.66 7.42
CA PHE A 55 11.36 -2.64 6.75
C PHE A 55 12.24 -1.54 7.31
N TRP A 56 13.33 -1.92 7.98
CA TRP A 56 14.31 -1.00 8.54
C TRP A 56 15.71 -1.37 8.06
N SER A 57 16.74 -0.59 8.39
CA SER A 57 18.12 -0.90 8.05
C SER A 57 19.04 -0.73 9.26
N SER A 58 19.80 -1.78 9.57
CA SER A 58 20.84 -1.76 10.61
C SER A 58 21.98 -0.78 10.34
N LEU A 59 22.14 -0.29 9.11
CA LEU A 59 23.17 0.70 8.76
C LEU A 59 22.79 2.14 9.16
N PHE A 60 21.49 2.42 9.29
CA PHE A 60 20.95 3.70 9.74
C PHE A 60 19.67 3.44 10.57
N PRO A 61 19.82 2.80 11.74
CA PRO A 61 18.70 2.27 12.51
C PRO A 61 17.72 3.34 12.97
N PHE A 62 18.18 4.55 13.28
CA PHE A 62 17.30 5.61 13.77
C PHE A 62 16.37 6.15 12.68
N SER A 63 16.94 6.64 11.57
CA SER A 63 16.16 7.21 10.46
C SER A 63 15.28 6.16 9.76
N SER A 64 15.75 4.92 9.62
CA SER A 64 14.95 3.84 9.06
C SER A 64 13.81 3.40 9.98
N LYS A 65 14.03 3.32 11.30
CA LYS A 65 12.95 3.06 12.26
C LYS A 65 11.88 4.15 12.22
N ALA A 66 12.28 5.42 12.19
CA ALA A 66 11.36 6.56 12.06
C ALA A 66 10.53 6.47 10.76
N THR A 67 11.18 6.12 9.64
CA THR A 67 10.51 5.92 8.35
C THR A 67 9.53 4.76 8.38
N ALA A 68 9.92 3.61 8.94
CA ALA A 68 9.06 2.43 9.00
C ALA A 68 7.80 2.71 9.82
N ASN A 69 7.93 3.41 10.96
CA ASN A 69 6.81 3.85 11.78
C ASN A 69 5.92 4.86 11.04
N TYR A 70 6.50 5.81 10.30
CA TYR A 70 5.74 6.72 9.45
C TYR A 70 4.90 5.95 8.42
N VAL A 71 5.49 4.99 7.71
CA VAL A 71 4.77 4.18 6.72
C VAL A 71 3.67 3.35 7.35
N ALA A 72 3.91 2.73 8.51
CA ALA A 72 2.91 1.96 9.23
C ALA A 72 1.72 2.84 9.69
N ALA A 73 2.00 4.01 10.27
CA ALA A 73 0.95 4.91 10.77
C ALA A 73 0.17 5.61 9.64
N ILE A 74 0.87 6.10 8.62
CA ILE A 74 0.28 6.92 7.55
C ILE A 74 -0.23 6.09 6.38
N GLY A 75 0.28 4.87 6.17
CA GLY A 75 -0.13 3.97 5.10
C GLY A 75 -1.65 3.77 4.99
N PRO A 76 -2.36 3.44 6.07
CA PRO A 76 -3.82 3.32 6.06
C PRO A 76 -4.53 4.62 5.66
N ILE A 77 -4.06 5.77 6.17
CA ILE A 77 -4.64 7.10 5.88
C ILE A 77 -4.42 7.46 4.41
N PHE A 78 -3.20 7.28 3.93
CA PHE A 78 -2.80 7.48 2.54
C PHE A 78 -3.66 6.63 1.59
N ALA A 79 -3.80 5.34 1.89
CA ALA A 79 -4.54 4.39 1.07
C ALA A 79 -6.01 4.78 0.92
N LEU A 80 -6.68 5.13 2.04
CA LEU A 80 -8.08 5.57 2.03
C LEU A 80 -8.26 6.90 1.29
N THR A 81 -7.36 7.86 1.51
CA THR A 81 -7.42 9.18 0.88
C THR A 81 -7.29 9.09 -0.64
N LEU A 82 -6.30 8.33 -1.13
CA LEU A 82 -6.13 8.10 -2.55
C LEU A 82 -7.27 7.28 -3.14
N PHE A 83 -7.72 6.24 -2.45
CA PHE A 83 -8.88 5.46 -2.89
C PHE A 83 -10.09 6.35 -3.10
N TYR A 84 -10.42 7.23 -2.15
CA TYR A 84 -11.55 8.15 -2.28
C TYR A 84 -11.42 9.06 -3.51
N LYS A 85 -10.23 9.61 -3.77
CA LYS A 85 -9.99 10.50 -4.91
C LYS A 85 -10.10 9.78 -6.25
N VAL A 86 -9.47 8.60 -6.35
CA VAL A 86 -9.44 7.81 -7.58
C VAL A 86 -10.78 7.10 -7.84
N HIS A 87 -11.47 6.65 -6.79
CA HIS A 87 -12.78 6.02 -6.93
C HIS A 87 -13.80 6.94 -7.60
N LYS A 88 -13.76 8.26 -7.33
CA LYS A 88 -14.63 9.25 -7.98
C LYS A 88 -14.44 9.35 -9.49
N THR A 89 -13.25 9.06 -10.00
CA THR A 89 -12.93 9.14 -11.43
C THR A 89 -12.97 7.78 -12.11
N MET A 90 -13.07 6.70 -11.33
CA MET A 90 -13.07 5.34 -11.82
C MET A 90 -14.38 5.02 -12.57
N LYS A 91 -14.30 4.87 -13.90
CA LYS A 91 -15.37 4.23 -14.68
C LYS A 91 -15.03 2.76 -14.87
N ILE A 92 -15.89 1.89 -14.37
CA ILE A 92 -15.68 0.44 -14.50
C ILE A 92 -16.55 -0.09 -15.63
N ASP A 93 -15.91 -0.70 -16.63
CA ASP A 93 -16.61 -1.33 -17.75
C ASP A 93 -17.13 -2.73 -17.33
N PRO A 94 -18.46 -2.95 -17.26
CA PRO A 94 -19.01 -4.26 -16.94
C PRO A 94 -18.68 -5.32 -17.99
N ALA A 95 -18.46 -4.93 -19.25
CA ALA A 95 -18.19 -5.86 -20.35
C ALA A 95 -16.84 -6.58 -20.18
N GLN A 96 -15.86 -5.93 -19.53
CA GLN A 96 -14.53 -6.49 -19.25
C GLN A 96 -14.58 -7.75 -18.37
N TYR A 97 -15.65 -7.95 -17.61
CA TYR A 97 -15.78 -9.02 -16.61
C TYR A 97 -16.85 -10.05 -16.94
N LYS A 98 -17.50 -9.95 -18.10
CA LYS A 98 -18.64 -10.79 -18.48
C LYS A 98 -18.28 -12.29 -18.54
N ASN A 99 -17.05 -12.60 -18.92
CA ASN A 99 -16.51 -13.97 -18.94
C ASN A 99 -15.62 -14.21 -17.70
N LYS A 100 -15.84 -15.33 -16.99
CA LYS A 100 -15.08 -15.76 -15.79
C LYS A 100 -15.23 -14.87 -14.55
N ILE A 101 -16.37 -14.20 -14.37
CA ILE A 101 -16.61 -13.33 -13.22
C ILE A 101 -16.45 -14.05 -11.87
N LEU A 102 -16.92 -15.30 -11.78
CA LEU A 102 -16.84 -16.10 -10.56
C LEU A 102 -15.39 -16.46 -10.21
N THR A 103 -14.60 -16.89 -11.20
CA THR A 103 -13.17 -17.18 -10.99
C THR A 103 -12.42 -15.93 -10.55
N ARG A 104 -12.64 -14.78 -11.21
CA ARG A 104 -12.01 -13.50 -10.82
C ARG A 104 -12.42 -13.05 -9.42
N PHE A 105 -13.68 -13.30 -9.04
CA PHE A 105 -14.16 -13.01 -7.69
C PHE A 105 -13.47 -13.86 -6.63
N ILE A 106 -13.42 -15.19 -6.82
CA ILE A 106 -12.76 -16.13 -5.90
C ILE A 106 -11.26 -15.81 -5.79
N THR A 107 -10.57 -15.65 -6.93
CA THR A 107 -9.14 -15.25 -6.93
C THR A 107 -8.95 -13.89 -6.25
N GLY A 108 -9.88 -12.95 -6.47
CA GLY A 108 -9.88 -11.65 -5.82
C GLY A 108 -9.95 -11.75 -4.30
N ILE A 109 -10.83 -12.61 -3.75
CA ILE A 109 -10.94 -12.84 -2.30
C ILE A 109 -9.61 -13.34 -1.74
N PHE A 110 -9.07 -14.44 -2.29
CA PHE A 110 -7.84 -15.04 -1.79
C PHE A 110 -6.65 -14.08 -1.86
N PHE A 111 -6.50 -13.39 -2.98
CA PHE A 111 -5.40 -12.46 -3.16
C PHE A 111 -5.55 -11.21 -2.29
N THR A 112 -6.77 -10.73 -2.04
CA THR A 112 -7.02 -9.63 -1.08
C THR A 112 -6.70 -10.04 0.34
N ALA A 113 -7.15 -11.22 0.78
CA ALA A 113 -6.86 -11.76 2.10
C ALA A 113 -5.35 -11.96 2.31
N PHE A 114 -4.67 -12.53 1.31
CA PHE A 114 -3.21 -12.67 1.31
C PHE A 114 -2.52 -11.31 1.44
N MET A 115 -2.93 -10.30 0.68
CA MET A 115 -2.33 -8.96 0.75
C MET A 115 -2.54 -8.32 2.13
N ILE A 116 -3.75 -8.39 2.69
CA ILE A 116 -4.00 -7.85 4.04
C ILE A 116 -3.11 -8.56 5.07
N MET A 117 -3.08 -9.89 5.05
CA MET A 117 -2.26 -10.69 5.96
C MET A 117 -0.77 -10.37 5.81
N PHE A 118 -0.28 -10.28 4.58
CA PHE A 118 1.10 -9.91 4.27
C PHE A 118 1.46 -8.54 4.83
N PHE A 119 0.63 -7.52 4.59
CA PHE A 119 0.88 -6.17 5.09
C PHE A 119 0.82 -6.08 6.62
N THR A 120 -0.16 -6.75 7.24
CA THR A 120 -0.25 -6.82 8.71
C THR A 120 1.00 -7.47 9.29
N LEU A 121 1.39 -8.63 8.74
CA LEU A 121 2.57 -9.36 9.19
C LEU A 121 3.83 -8.49 9.09
N VAL A 122 4.07 -7.94 7.90
CA VAL A 122 5.31 -7.22 7.61
C VAL A 122 5.40 -5.90 8.38
N PHE A 123 4.36 -5.06 8.41
CA PHE A 123 4.46 -3.72 8.98
C PHE A 123 4.18 -3.63 10.48
N TYR A 124 3.49 -4.63 11.05
CA TYR A 124 3.01 -4.54 12.43
C TYR A 124 3.46 -5.70 13.32
N LEU A 125 3.84 -6.85 12.75
CA LEU A 125 4.15 -8.06 13.54
C LEU A 125 5.57 -8.59 13.33
N THR A 126 6.36 -8.01 12.43
CA THR A 126 7.70 -8.49 12.09
C THR A 126 8.63 -7.32 11.82
N ASP A 127 9.91 -7.54 12.10
CA ASP A 127 11.00 -6.65 11.74
C ASP A 127 11.80 -7.27 10.58
N THR A 128 12.02 -6.49 9.52
CA THR A 128 12.81 -6.93 8.36
C THR A 128 13.97 -5.97 8.16
N ASP A 129 15.17 -6.44 8.52
CA ASP A 129 16.42 -5.68 8.38
C ASP A 129 16.96 -5.79 6.94
N LEU A 130 16.80 -4.71 6.19
CA LEU A 130 17.29 -4.54 4.84
C LEU A 130 18.80 -4.26 4.77
N GLY A 131 19.49 -4.10 5.90
CA GLY A 131 20.92 -3.82 5.97
C GLY A 131 21.81 -5.06 6.08
N LYS A 132 21.24 -6.24 6.32
CA LYS A 132 22.00 -7.49 6.61
C LYS A 132 22.36 -8.36 5.39
N GLY A 133 21.97 -8.00 4.18
CA GLY A 133 22.08 -8.90 3.03
C GLY A 133 23.50 -9.14 2.52
N THR A 134 24.01 -10.37 2.69
CA THR A 134 25.24 -10.86 2.06
C THR A 134 24.94 -11.41 0.65
N GLY A 135 25.45 -10.77 -0.41
CA GLY A 135 25.36 -11.28 -1.80
C GLY A 135 25.48 -10.20 -2.88
N LYS A 136 25.71 -10.60 -4.16
CA LYS A 136 25.95 -9.71 -5.33
C LYS A 136 24.84 -8.69 -5.61
N TYR A 137 23.63 -8.93 -5.11
CA TYR A 137 22.47 -8.04 -5.19
C TYR A 137 21.85 -7.74 -3.82
N GLY A 138 22.51 -8.18 -2.73
CA GLY A 138 21.86 -8.49 -1.45
C GLY A 138 21.33 -7.31 -0.65
N ASN A 139 21.64 -6.07 -1.01
CA ASN A 139 21.46 -4.96 -0.07
C ASN A 139 21.20 -3.60 -0.73
N LEU A 140 20.69 -3.58 -1.97
CA LEU A 140 20.47 -2.35 -2.75
C LEU A 140 19.62 -1.30 -2.00
N PHE A 141 18.56 -1.74 -1.33
CA PHE A 141 17.61 -0.84 -0.68
C PHE A 141 17.94 -0.50 0.77
N GLY A 142 18.85 -1.22 1.43
CA GLY A 142 19.24 -0.94 2.82
C GLY A 142 20.65 -0.38 2.99
N GLN A 143 21.48 -0.38 1.94
CA GLN A 143 22.85 0.20 1.98
C GLN A 143 22.90 1.71 1.83
N ASN A 144 21.95 2.28 1.09
CA ASN A 144 21.95 3.70 0.78
C ASN A 144 20.62 4.32 1.19
N ILE A 145 20.71 5.48 1.85
CA ILE A 145 19.57 6.18 2.41
C ILE A 145 18.57 6.67 1.34
N LEU A 146 19.05 6.99 0.13
CA LEU A 146 18.19 7.36 -0.99
C LEU A 146 17.45 6.14 -1.56
N PHE A 147 18.14 5.02 -1.75
CA PHE A 147 17.49 3.78 -2.21
C PHE A 147 16.48 3.26 -1.19
N TYR A 148 16.79 3.38 0.09
CA TYR A 148 15.85 3.09 1.16
C TYR A 148 14.62 4.00 1.10
N SER A 149 14.81 5.31 0.88
CA SER A 149 13.69 6.26 0.75
C SER A 149 12.77 5.93 -0.43
N ILE A 150 13.35 5.55 -1.57
CA ILE A 150 12.61 5.10 -2.76
C ILE A 150 11.84 3.82 -2.44
N PHE A 151 12.49 2.84 -1.82
CA PHE A 151 11.87 1.58 -1.42
C PHE A 151 10.67 1.81 -0.49
N SER A 152 10.87 2.57 0.59
CA SER A 152 9.83 2.88 1.58
C SER A 152 8.67 3.68 0.97
N SER A 153 8.96 4.58 0.02
CA SER A 153 7.92 5.28 -0.76
C SER A 153 7.12 4.31 -1.64
N GLY A 154 7.80 3.36 -2.29
CA GLY A 154 7.16 2.29 -3.05
C GLY A 154 6.25 1.44 -2.17
N MET A 155 6.70 1.07 -0.97
CA MET A 155 5.89 0.34 0.00
C MET A 155 4.65 1.13 0.43
N LEU A 156 4.79 2.43 0.70
CA LEU A 156 3.65 3.32 0.98
C LEU A 156 2.66 3.33 -0.20
N ILE A 157 3.15 3.41 -1.44
CA ILE A 157 2.30 3.34 -2.64
C ILE A 157 1.56 2.00 -2.75
N ILE A 158 2.17 0.89 -2.34
CA ILE A 158 1.49 -0.42 -2.40
C ILE A 158 0.33 -0.50 -1.38
N PHE A 159 0.37 0.22 -0.25
CA PHE A 159 -0.78 0.29 0.67
C PHE A 159 -2.07 0.75 -0.03
N PHE A 160 -1.96 1.62 -1.03
CA PHE A 160 -3.11 2.08 -1.83
C PHE A 160 -3.82 0.96 -2.59
N VAL A 161 -3.15 -0.16 -2.90
CA VAL A 161 -3.78 -1.29 -3.60
C VAL A 161 -4.86 -1.94 -2.72
N ILE A 162 -4.69 -1.97 -1.40
CA ILE A 162 -5.56 -2.74 -0.49
C ILE A 162 -7.02 -2.26 -0.54
N PRO A 163 -7.35 -0.95 -0.39
CA PRO A 163 -8.73 -0.49 -0.50
C PRO A 163 -9.38 -0.79 -1.86
N PHE A 164 -8.63 -0.75 -2.96
CA PHE A 164 -9.17 -1.12 -4.28
C PHE A 164 -9.60 -2.58 -4.34
N MET A 165 -8.77 -3.44 -3.75
CA MET A 165 -9.01 -4.88 -3.72
C MET A 165 -10.21 -5.21 -2.83
N ILE A 166 -10.27 -4.61 -1.65
CA ILE A 166 -11.45 -4.68 -0.75
C ILE A 166 -12.69 -4.20 -1.49
N HIS A 167 -12.66 -3.01 -2.11
CA HIS A 167 -13.81 -2.48 -2.84
C HIS A 167 -14.28 -3.44 -3.96
N ARG A 168 -13.34 -4.00 -4.72
CA ARG A 168 -13.67 -4.93 -5.81
C ARG A 168 -14.30 -6.22 -5.30
N VAL A 169 -13.76 -6.78 -4.22
CA VAL A 169 -14.24 -8.02 -3.62
C VAL A 169 -15.59 -7.84 -2.93
N PHE A 170 -15.77 -6.80 -2.11
CA PHE A 170 -16.98 -6.68 -1.28
C PHE A 170 -18.14 -5.96 -1.97
N PHE A 171 -17.87 -5.10 -2.95
CA PHE A 171 -18.92 -4.30 -3.58
C PHE A 171 -19.06 -4.60 -5.08
N TYR A 172 -17.97 -4.48 -5.85
CA TYR A 172 -18.08 -4.52 -7.31
C TYR A 172 -18.43 -5.92 -7.87
N PHE A 173 -17.69 -6.95 -7.51
CA PHE A 173 -17.95 -8.31 -8.00
C PHE A 173 -19.30 -8.86 -7.53
N PRO A 174 -19.70 -8.71 -6.25
CA PRO A 174 -21.04 -9.11 -5.80
C PRO A 174 -22.15 -8.42 -6.59
N PHE A 175 -22.05 -7.10 -6.81
CA PHE A 175 -23.03 -6.36 -7.59
C PHE A 175 -23.17 -6.92 -9.02
N LEU A 176 -22.04 -7.16 -9.71
CA LEU A 176 -22.07 -7.71 -11.06
C LEU A 176 -22.60 -9.15 -11.10
N LEU A 177 -22.29 -9.98 -10.11
CA LEU A 177 -22.80 -11.35 -10.01
C LEU A 177 -24.32 -11.36 -9.88
N ILE A 178 -24.87 -10.51 -9.00
CA ILE A 178 -26.33 -10.36 -8.81
C ILE A 178 -26.99 -9.85 -10.10
N LYS A 179 -26.41 -8.84 -10.75
CA LYS A 179 -26.94 -8.31 -12.00
C LYS A 179 -26.98 -9.36 -13.11
N ASN A 180 -25.88 -10.09 -13.31
CA ASN A 180 -25.80 -11.15 -14.31
C ASN A 180 -26.78 -12.30 -14.03
N TRP A 181 -26.97 -12.66 -12.75
CA TRP A 181 -27.96 -13.67 -12.35
C TRP A 181 -29.39 -13.22 -12.67
N LYS A 182 -29.74 -11.96 -12.38
CA LYS A 182 -31.05 -11.38 -12.70
C LYS A 182 -31.31 -11.37 -14.22
N GLU A 183 -30.37 -10.88 -15.01
CA GLU A 183 -30.49 -10.85 -16.48
C GLU A 183 -30.62 -12.26 -17.08
N LYS A 184 -29.94 -13.26 -16.51
CA LYS A 184 -30.06 -14.65 -16.98
C LYS A 184 -31.45 -15.22 -16.67
N ARG A 185 -32.00 -14.93 -15.48
CA ARG A 185 -33.33 -15.36 -15.07
C ARG A 185 -34.44 -14.77 -15.96
N GLU A 186 -34.34 -13.49 -16.29
CA GLU A 186 -35.29 -12.80 -17.18
C GLU A 186 -35.26 -13.37 -18.61
N ARG A 187 -34.10 -13.78 -19.12
CA ARG A 187 -34.00 -14.43 -20.44
C ARG A 187 -34.51 -15.87 -20.47
N SER A 188 -34.48 -16.58 -19.34
CA SER A 188 -34.97 -17.96 -19.24
C SER A 188 -36.48 -18.07 -19.04
N HIS A 189 -37.15 -16.98 -18.69
CA HIS A 189 -38.61 -16.88 -18.61
C HIS A 189 -39.11 -15.70 -19.48
N PRO A 190 -39.05 -15.81 -20.81
CA PRO A 190 -39.74 -14.86 -21.68
C PRO A 190 -41.24 -15.05 -21.46
N HIS A 191 -41.92 -13.98 -21.06
CA HIS A 191 -43.38 -13.91 -21.08
C HIS A 191 -43.90 -14.03 -22.52
#